data_AF-A0A4P2QYI3-F1
#
_entry.id   AF-A0A4P2QYI3-F1
#
_cell.length_a   1.000
_cell.length_b   1.000
_cell.length_c   1.000
_cell.angle_alpha   90.00
_cell.angle_beta   90.00
_cell.angle_gamma   90.00
#
_symmetry.space_group_name_H-M   'P 1'
#
loop_
_entity.id
_entity.type
_entity.pdbx_description
1 polymer ?
#
loop_
_entity_poly.entity_id
_entity_poly.type
_entity_poly.pdbx_seq_one_letter_code
_entity_poly.pdbx_strand_id
1 'polypeptide(L)'
;MRSMPDAATYVLPALSIGLAALVFLGPGAQRMATGVRVWGAPVAGSEALALRIEGVRRLHGADDPAALPEIEVSATSAGAPLAGWSGSTGKDGIGEALLRAGGGLKAPVVVRILRGGDALLEQEVPLSPPLPTADASALPGAADASPLPGAAQGELRLRVTVARGAMAAPFPEPVRVTVETEDGAPVPGARVEASAVGADLGEQGSGPAQITADARGAAELTIRPLAHNVELTLRAARPGSAPPGARGAGGAWEGRLPVIPGAIWLDPAGLAGERPELRLTSPAPKPHAYVSIGGAHGRLLGAVVPLAADGGGFFSGTLALPDGQPPGAAGWAVVASDPYERGAGTVAWPLSPAASPVAPRRVALLADGVPAAEARERARASRARRAGLLVLGAAGVAEMLLLALRARTARRRLAAHLAAASGGEGEDGTDGAPLSREDRGRLLATVRAEPILSVLALAALVGLSFAAVAALATFR
;
A
#
# COMPACT_ATOMS: atom_id res chain seq x y z
N MET A 1 27.16 23.57 57.26
CA MET A 1 26.48 22.85 56.15
C MET A 1 24.95 23.12 56.16
N ARG A 2 24.49 24.36 55.91
CA ARG A 2 23.07 24.76 56.11
C ARG A 2 22.28 25.14 54.84
N SER A 3 22.78 24.92 53.62
CA SER A 3 22.15 25.44 52.37
C SER A 3 21.36 24.42 51.52
N MET A 4 21.29 23.14 51.88
CA MET A 4 20.61 22.13 51.05
C MET A 4 19.07 22.20 50.92
N PRO A 5 18.27 22.67 51.91
CA PRO A 5 16.80 22.56 51.82
C PRO A 5 16.13 23.54 50.84
N ASP A 6 16.80 24.65 50.50
CA ASP A 6 16.23 25.67 49.61
C ASP A 6 16.30 25.24 48.14
N ALA A 7 17.41 24.62 47.73
CA ALA A 7 17.57 24.09 46.37
C ALA A 7 16.53 23.01 46.04
N ALA A 8 16.24 22.12 47.00
CA ALA A 8 15.26 21.04 46.80
C ALA A 8 13.84 21.56 46.48
N THR A 9 13.47 22.76 46.95
CA THR A 9 12.13 23.32 46.73
C THR A 9 11.94 23.87 45.31
N TYR A 10 13.03 24.30 44.65
CA TYR A 10 12.97 24.83 43.28
C TYR A 10 13.37 23.79 42.21
N VAL A 11 14.23 22.84 42.58
CA VAL A 11 14.72 21.81 41.66
C VAL A 11 13.67 20.74 41.38
N LEU A 12 12.87 20.33 42.39
CA LEU A 12 11.84 19.30 42.23
C LEU A 12 10.74 19.69 41.22
N PRO A 13 10.16 20.91 41.26
CA PRO A 13 9.18 21.34 40.27
C PRO A 13 9.75 21.37 38.84
N ALA A 14 10.96 21.93 38.68
CA ALA A 14 11.62 22.01 37.39
C ALA A 14 11.90 20.62 36.80
N LEU A 15 12.40 19.69 37.62
CA LEU A 15 12.60 18.29 37.22
C LEU A 15 11.28 17.59 36.87
N SER A 16 10.22 17.85 37.62
CA SER A 16 8.89 17.26 37.40
C SER A 16 8.30 17.72 36.08
N ILE A 17 8.39 19.02 35.78
CA ILE A 17 7.96 19.59 34.48
C ILE A 17 8.83 19.04 33.35
N GLY A 18 10.15 18.96 33.52
CA GLY A 18 11.06 18.40 32.53
C GLY A 18 10.76 16.93 32.23
N LEU A 19 10.50 16.13 33.26
CA LEU A 19 10.12 14.73 33.12
C LEU A 19 8.76 14.57 32.44
N ALA A 20 7.78 15.41 32.80
CA ALA A 20 6.48 15.44 32.15
C ALA A 20 6.61 15.73 30.66
N ALA A 21 7.33 16.79 30.30
CA ALA A 21 7.59 17.15 28.91
C ALA A 21 8.26 16.00 28.17
N LEU A 22 9.27 15.35 28.78
CA LEU A 22 9.95 14.19 28.20
C LEU A 22 9.00 13.01 27.98
N VAL A 23 8.09 12.72 28.92
CA VAL A 23 7.11 11.64 28.76
C VAL A 23 6.08 11.98 27.68
N PHE A 24 5.50 13.18 27.69
CA PHE A 24 4.44 13.56 26.74
C PHE A 24 4.95 13.76 25.32
N LEU A 25 6.16 14.31 25.15
CA LEU A 25 6.78 14.53 23.84
C LEU A 25 7.56 13.30 23.34
N GLY A 26 7.99 12.40 24.24
CA GLY A 26 8.74 11.20 23.90
C GLY A 26 7.86 9.95 23.76
N PRO A 27 7.78 9.08 24.79
CA PRO A 27 7.03 7.82 24.72
C PRO A 27 5.50 8.00 24.71
N GLY A 28 4.97 9.12 25.23
CA GLY A 28 3.54 9.44 25.24
C GLY A 28 3.02 10.09 23.96
N ALA A 29 3.92 10.57 23.10
CA ALA A 29 3.55 11.09 21.79
C ALA A 29 3.11 9.93 20.89
N GLN A 30 2.03 10.13 20.13
CA GLN A 30 1.64 9.18 19.09
C GLN A 30 2.69 9.26 17.96
N ARG A 31 3.13 8.09 17.54
CA ARG A 31 4.04 7.90 16.41
C ARG A 31 3.25 7.34 15.24
N MET A 32 3.86 7.37 14.05
CA MET A 32 3.28 6.67 12.90
C MET A 32 3.18 5.18 13.21
N ALA A 33 1.97 4.63 13.14
CA ALA A 33 1.74 3.21 13.30
C ALA A 33 2.17 2.50 12.01
N THR A 34 3.08 1.54 12.10
CA THR A 34 3.51 0.74 10.94
C THR A 34 2.73 -0.57 10.91
N GLY A 35 2.02 -0.81 9.82
CA GLY A 35 1.24 -2.03 9.57
C GLY A 35 1.48 -2.57 8.17
N VAL A 36 0.78 -3.66 7.84
CA VAL A 36 0.78 -4.25 6.51
C VAL A 36 -0.65 -4.49 6.02
N ARG A 37 -0.85 -4.37 4.72
CA ARG A 37 -2.03 -4.88 4.00
C ARG A 37 -1.61 -6.01 3.08
N VAL A 38 -2.45 -7.01 2.97
CA VAL A 38 -2.20 -8.18 2.13
C VAL A 38 -3.21 -8.20 1.00
N TRP A 39 -2.68 -8.25 -0.21
CA TRP A 39 -3.42 -8.29 -1.46
C TRP A 39 -3.14 -9.61 -2.17
N GLY A 40 -4.11 -10.12 -2.91
CA GLY A 40 -3.93 -11.32 -3.72
C GLY A 40 -5.22 -11.80 -4.34
N ALA A 41 -5.15 -12.95 -4.99
CA ALA A 41 -6.32 -13.62 -5.58
C ALA A 41 -6.22 -15.14 -5.37
N PRO A 42 -6.18 -15.62 -4.11
CA PRO A 42 -6.02 -17.03 -3.82
C PRO A 42 -7.29 -17.79 -4.20
N VAL A 43 -7.10 -18.96 -4.80
CA VAL A 43 -8.17 -19.82 -5.28
C VAL A 43 -8.05 -21.18 -4.60
N ALA A 44 -9.17 -21.76 -4.21
CA ALA A 44 -9.20 -23.11 -3.65
C ALA A 44 -8.59 -24.12 -4.65
N GLY A 45 -7.68 -24.96 -4.16
CA GLY A 45 -6.94 -25.92 -4.97
C GLY A 45 -5.68 -25.37 -5.65
N SER A 46 -5.39 -24.07 -5.57
CA SER A 46 -4.15 -23.49 -6.12
C SER A 46 -2.91 -24.12 -5.50
N GLU A 47 -1.87 -24.34 -6.30
CA GLU A 47 -0.56 -24.86 -5.85
C GLU A 47 0.31 -23.79 -5.17
N ALA A 48 -0.16 -22.55 -5.14
CA ALA A 48 0.59 -21.43 -4.59
C ALA A 48 -0.34 -20.38 -3.95
N LEU A 49 0.17 -19.78 -2.88
CA LEU A 49 -0.35 -18.56 -2.27
C LEU A 49 0.59 -17.40 -2.62
N ALA A 50 0.27 -16.69 -3.70
CA ALA A 50 0.99 -15.51 -4.15
C ALA A 50 0.36 -14.24 -3.55
N LEU A 51 1.08 -13.57 -2.66
CA LEU A 51 0.62 -12.40 -1.90
C LEU A 51 1.42 -11.16 -2.27
N ARG A 52 0.74 -10.06 -2.50
CA ARG A 52 1.32 -8.72 -2.55
C ARG A 52 1.17 -8.07 -1.18
N ILE A 53 2.27 -7.65 -0.59
CA ILE A 53 2.34 -7.09 0.76
C ILE A 53 2.62 -5.59 0.63
N GLU A 54 1.74 -4.78 1.18
CA GLU A 54 1.87 -3.33 1.24
C GLU A 54 2.22 -2.93 2.66
N GLY A 55 3.43 -2.41 2.88
CA GLY A 55 3.84 -1.76 4.11
C GLY A 55 3.30 -0.34 4.17
N VAL A 56 2.62 0.00 5.27
CA VAL A 56 1.96 1.29 5.45
C VAL A 56 2.36 1.90 6.78
N ARG A 57 2.65 3.20 6.79
CA ARG A 57 2.75 4.02 7.99
C ARG A 57 1.53 4.93 8.05
N ARG A 58 0.76 4.84 9.14
CA ARG A 58 -0.43 5.66 9.34
C ARG A 58 -0.28 6.60 10.52
N LEU A 59 -0.62 7.87 10.32
CA LEU A 59 -0.77 8.85 11.39
C LEU A 59 -1.97 9.75 11.09
N HIS A 60 -2.92 9.83 12.02
CA HIS A 60 -4.14 10.64 11.86
C HIS A 60 -4.92 10.35 10.56
N GLY A 61 -4.93 9.08 10.11
CA GLY A 61 -5.64 8.64 8.91
C GLY A 61 -4.90 8.89 7.59
N ALA A 62 -3.77 9.60 7.61
CA ALA A 62 -2.90 9.72 6.44
C ALA A 62 -2.01 8.47 6.32
N ASP A 63 -1.94 7.91 5.12
CA ASP A 63 -1.15 6.72 4.78
C ASP A 63 0.07 7.09 3.96
N ASP A 64 1.24 6.69 4.44
CA ASP A 64 2.50 6.76 3.71
C ASP A 64 3.03 5.34 3.41
N PRO A 65 3.61 5.11 2.22
CA PRO A 65 4.27 3.85 1.92
C PRO A 65 5.45 3.61 2.87
N ALA A 66 5.62 2.37 3.30
CA ALA A 66 6.66 1.97 4.23
C ALA A 66 7.51 0.84 3.66
N ALA A 67 8.79 1.12 3.42
CA ALA A 67 9.79 0.08 3.23
C ALA A 67 9.99 -0.68 4.55
N LEU A 68 9.72 -1.98 4.52
CA LEU A 68 9.80 -2.91 5.63
C LEU A 68 10.90 -3.93 5.31
N PRO A 69 12.09 -3.81 5.92
CA PRO A 69 13.13 -4.82 5.78
C PRO A 69 12.77 -6.06 6.59
N GLU A 70 13.28 -7.22 6.16
CA GLU A 70 13.29 -8.48 6.93
C GLU A 70 11.91 -8.89 7.45
N ILE A 71 10.92 -8.87 6.55
CA ILE A 71 9.60 -9.42 6.84
C ILE A 71 9.59 -10.93 6.61
N GLU A 72 8.99 -11.65 7.55
CA GLU A 72 8.77 -13.09 7.47
C GLU A 72 7.28 -13.34 7.23
N VAL A 73 6.97 -14.15 6.23
CA VAL A 73 5.60 -14.52 5.85
C VAL A 73 5.46 -16.01 6.00
N SER A 74 4.51 -16.41 6.83
CA SER A 74 4.15 -17.80 7.06
C SER A 74 2.65 -17.96 6.88
N ALA A 75 2.22 -19.14 6.45
CA ALA A 75 0.80 -19.43 6.34
C ALA A 75 0.51 -20.90 6.64
N THR A 76 -0.73 -21.17 7.04
CA THR A 76 -1.28 -22.53 7.11
C THR A 76 -2.46 -22.66 6.14
N SER A 77 -2.67 -23.87 5.62
CA SER A 77 -3.77 -24.23 4.73
C SER A 77 -4.45 -25.48 5.30
N ALA A 78 -5.69 -25.35 5.76
CA ALA A 78 -6.39 -26.37 6.55
C ALA A 78 -5.54 -26.90 7.72
N GLY A 79 -4.82 -25.99 8.40
CA GLY A 79 -3.92 -26.31 9.52
C GLY A 79 -2.53 -26.83 9.13
N ALA A 80 -2.31 -27.24 7.87
CA ALA A 80 -0.98 -27.66 7.40
C ALA A 80 -0.10 -26.45 7.06
N PRO A 81 1.16 -26.39 7.51
CA PRO A 81 2.05 -25.27 7.20
C PRO A 81 2.44 -25.24 5.72
N LEU A 82 2.45 -24.04 5.14
CA LEU A 82 3.02 -23.77 3.83
C LEU A 82 4.51 -23.41 3.94
N ALA A 83 5.23 -23.47 2.81
CA ALA A 83 6.61 -23.00 2.77
C ALA A 83 6.67 -21.50 3.13
N GLY A 84 7.45 -21.16 4.16
CA GLY A 84 7.65 -19.78 4.58
C GLY A 84 8.43 -18.97 3.55
N TRP A 85 8.26 -17.65 3.60
CA TRP A 85 8.97 -16.70 2.76
C TRP A 85 9.59 -15.61 3.64
N SER A 86 10.76 -15.10 3.25
CA SER A 86 11.39 -13.95 3.89
C SER A 86 11.84 -12.96 2.83
N GLY A 87 11.73 -11.66 3.12
CA GLY A 87 12.11 -10.63 2.18
C GLY A 87 11.85 -9.23 2.70
N SER A 88 11.61 -8.28 1.81
CA SER A 88 11.41 -6.87 2.15
C SER A 88 10.40 -6.22 1.22
N THR A 89 9.74 -5.16 1.68
CA THR A 89 8.99 -4.27 0.79
C THR A 89 9.89 -3.16 0.25
N GLY A 90 9.64 -2.73 -0.98
CA GLY A 90 10.37 -1.67 -1.67
C GLY A 90 10.12 -0.27 -1.09
N LYS A 91 10.73 0.74 -1.72
CA LYS A 91 10.55 2.16 -1.35
C LYS A 91 9.12 2.64 -1.56
N ASP A 92 8.40 2.02 -2.48
CA ASP A 92 6.97 2.19 -2.73
C ASP A 92 6.09 1.47 -1.70
N GLY A 93 6.70 0.77 -0.74
CA GLY A 93 6.00 -0.01 0.28
C GLY A 93 5.52 -1.36 -0.22
N ILE A 94 5.86 -1.80 -1.43
CA ILE A 94 5.30 -3.03 -2.00
C ILE A 94 6.34 -4.17 -2.00
N GLY A 95 5.92 -5.35 -1.59
CA GLY A 95 6.68 -6.60 -1.70
C GLY A 95 5.80 -7.73 -2.22
N GLU A 96 6.42 -8.77 -2.77
CA GLU A 96 5.72 -9.95 -3.29
C GLU A 96 6.25 -11.20 -2.59
N ALA A 97 5.35 -11.96 -1.98
CA ALA A 97 5.64 -13.19 -1.27
C ALA A 97 4.96 -14.37 -1.97
N LEU A 98 5.69 -15.46 -2.12
CA LEU A 98 5.21 -16.70 -2.73
C LEU A 98 5.37 -17.85 -1.74
N LEU A 99 4.27 -18.44 -1.33
CA LEU A 99 4.25 -19.61 -0.47
C LEU A 99 3.71 -20.80 -1.27
N ARG A 100 4.53 -21.84 -1.44
CA ARG A 100 4.15 -23.04 -2.20
C ARG A 100 3.20 -23.92 -1.38
N ALA A 101 2.17 -24.43 -2.04
CA ALA A 101 1.11 -25.27 -1.49
C ALA A 101 0.95 -26.55 -2.33
N GLY A 102 1.92 -27.46 -2.26
CA GLY A 102 1.96 -28.66 -3.12
C GLY A 102 0.74 -29.59 -3.01
N GLY A 103 -0.05 -29.51 -1.94
CA GLY A 103 -1.32 -30.24 -1.77
C GLY A 103 -2.57 -29.47 -2.19
N GLY A 104 -2.41 -28.29 -2.79
CA GLY A 104 -3.48 -27.34 -3.10
C GLY A 104 -3.94 -26.54 -1.87
N LEU A 105 -4.31 -25.28 -2.07
CA LEU A 105 -4.87 -24.43 -1.02
C LEU A 105 -6.25 -24.92 -0.56
N LYS A 106 -6.44 -25.03 0.75
CA LYS A 106 -7.67 -25.46 1.40
C LYS A 106 -7.99 -24.52 2.56
N ALA A 107 -9.26 -24.14 2.69
CA ALA A 107 -9.70 -23.31 3.80
C ALA A 107 -9.70 -24.12 5.12
N PRO A 108 -9.48 -23.47 6.27
CA PRO A 108 -9.06 -22.06 6.43
C PRO A 108 -7.61 -21.85 6.01
N VAL A 109 -7.31 -20.66 5.44
CA VAL A 109 -5.93 -20.23 5.18
C VAL A 109 -5.57 -19.10 6.11
N VAL A 110 -4.65 -19.31 7.04
CA VAL A 110 -4.22 -18.28 8.00
C VAL A 110 -2.87 -17.75 7.58
N VAL A 111 -2.77 -16.44 7.37
CA VAL A 111 -1.52 -15.76 7.00
C VAL A 111 -1.00 -14.98 8.19
N ARG A 112 0.28 -15.16 8.49
CA ARG A 112 1.00 -14.44 9.53
C ARG A 112 2.23 -13.75 8.95
N ILE A 113 2.33 -12.44 9.18
CA ILE A 113 3.46 -11.60 8.77
C ILE A 113 4.13 -11.04 10.02
N LEU A 114 5.42 -11.32 10.16
CA LEU A 114 6.25 -10.87 11.28
C LEU A 114 7.35 -9.93 10.78
N ARG A 115 7.84 -9.07 11.69
CA ARG A 115 9.05 -8.27 11.49
C ARG A 115 9.83 -8.21 12.80
N GLY A 116 11.05 -8.74 12.83
CA GLY A 116 11.86 -8.78 14.05
C GLY A 116 11.15 -9.48 15.22
N GLY A 117 10.30 -10.46 14.95
CA GLY A 117 9.48 -11.17 15.94
C GLY A 117 8.13 -10.51 16.27
N ASP A 118 7.92 -9.23 15.90
CA ASP A 118 6.64 -8.56 16.11
C ASP A 118 5.63 -8.92 15.01
N ALA A 119 4.44 -9.39 15.40
CA ALA A 119 3.36 -9.64 14.45
C ALA A 119 2.86 -8.32 13.85
N LEU A 120 2.93 -8.20 12.53
CA LEU A 120 2.32 -7.11 11.77
C LEU A 120 0.89 -7.47 11.35
N LEU A 121 0.66 -8.76 11.07
CA LEU A 121 -0.64 -9.31 10.70
C LEU A 121 -0.72 -10.78 11.10
N GLU A 122 -1.87 -11.22 11.57
CA GLU A 122 -2.25 -12.63 11.70
C GLU A 122 -3.76 -12.74 11.47
N GLN A 123 -4.17 -13.18 10.28
CA GLN A 123 -5.58 -13.22 9.88
C GLN A 123 -5.85 -14.39 8.93
N GLU A 124 -7.09 -14.89 8.97
CA GLU A 124 -7.61 -15.78 7.93
C GLU A 124 -7.83 -15.00 6.64
N VAL A 125 -7.35 -15.52 5.51
CA VAL A 125 -7.57 -14.93 4.19
C VAL A 125 -8.59 -15.76 3.41
N PRO A 126 -9.53 -15.10 2.71
CA PRO A 126 -10.58 -15.81 1.98
C PRO A 126 -10.01 -16.51 0.74
N LEU A 127 -10.48 -17.73 0.46
CA LEU A 127 -10.25 -18.40 -0.82
C LEU A 127 -11.41 -18.14 -1.77
N SER A 128 -11.11 -17.74 -2.99
CA SER A 128 -12.11 -17.68 -4.06
C SER A 128 -12.39 -19.08 -4.62
N PRO A 129 -13.63 -19.37 -5.06
CA PRO A 129 -13.88 -20.57 -5.87
C PRO A 129 -13.15 -20.44 -7.22
N PRO A 130 -12.80 -21.54 -7.91
CA PRO A 130 -12.31 -21.49 -9.29
C PRO A 130 -13.30 -20.74 -10.20
N LEU A 131 -12.80 -19.93 -11.14
CA LEU A 131 -13.69 -19.25 -12.10
C LEU A 131 -14.09 -20.28 -13.17
N PRO A 132 -15.35 -20.27 -13.64
CA PRO A 132 -15.70 -20.94 -14.90
C PRO A 132 -14.95 -20.28 -16.08
N THR A 133 -15.02 -20.92 -17.24
CA THR A 133 -14.28 -20.57 -18.47
C THR A 133 -14.45 -19.10 -18.93
N ALA A 134 -13.51 -18.64 -19.77
CA ALA A 134 -13.12 -17.27 -20.11
C ALA A 134 -14.19 -16.20 -20.46
N ASP A 135 -15.47 -16.55 -20.59
CA ASP A 135 -16.55 -15.66 -21.05
C ASP A 135 -16.81 -14.45 -20.13
N ALA A 136 -16.18 -14.37 -18.95
CA ALA A 136 -16.43 -13.33 -17.95
C ALA A 136 -15.19 -12.49 -17.54
N SER A 137 -14.08 -12.48 -18.28
CA SER A 137 -12.97 -11.61 -17.89
C SER A 137 -13.26 -10.13 -18.13
N ALA A 138 -13.20 -9.33 -17.06
CA ALA A 138 -13.35 -7.86 -17.11
C ALA A 138 -12.03 -7.11 -17.36
N LEU A 139 -10.94 -7.81 -17.71
CA LEU A 139 -9.64 -7.21 -18.00
C LEU A 139 -9.40 -7.11 -19.51
N PRO A 140 -8.94 -5.94 -20.03
CA PRO A 140 -8.48 -5.85 -21.41
C PRO A 140 -7.31 -6.80 -21.70
N GLY A 141 -7.27 -7.37 -22.90
CA GLY A 141 -6.23 -8.33 -23.34
C GLY A 141 -6.44 -9.78 -22.89
N ALA A 142 -7.39 -9.99 -21.97
CA ALA A 142 -7.75 -11.30 -21.44
C ALA A 142 -8.67 -12.13 -22.36
N ALA A 143 -9.26 -11.49 -23.37
CA ALA A 143 -10.16 -12.17 -24.29
C ALA A 143 -9.33 -13.10 -25.19
N ASP A 144 -9.71 -14.38 -25.23
CA ASP A 144 -9.42 -15.23 -26.38
C ASP A 144 -9.72 -14.44 -27.65
N ALA A 145 -8.94 -14.66 -28.72
CA ALA A 145 -8.99 -13.95 -30.01
C ALA A 145 -10.42 -13.80 -30.58
N SER A 146 -11.19 -12.92 -29.96
CA SER A 146 -12.60 -12.73 -30.19
C SER A 146 -12.70 -11.73 -31.32
N PRO A 147 -13.60 -11.96 -32.29
CA PRO A 147 -13.81 -11.02 -33.37
C PRO A 147 -14.09 -9.61 -32.81
N LEU A 148 -13.29 -8.65 -33.27
CA LEU A 148 -13.49 -7.25 -32.94
C LEU A 148 -14.83 -6.77 -33.52
N PRO A 149 -15.57 -5.94 -32.77
CA PRO A 149 -16.78 -5.33 -33.29
C PRO A 149 -16.43 -4.37 -34.44
N GLY A 150 -17.22 -4.41 -35.52
CA GLY A 150 -17.06 -3.53 -36.67
C GLY A 150 -18.21 -3.66 -37.65
N ALA A 151 -18.32 -2.69 -38.56
CA ALA A 151 -19.29 -2.72 -39.65
C ALA A 151 -18.72 -3.54 -40.81
N ALA A 152 -19.31 -4.71 -41.08
CA ALA A 152 -18.96 -5.55 -42.22
C ALA A 152 -19.97 -5.36 -43.36
N GLN A 153 -19.50 -5.32 -44.61
CA GLN A 153 -20.32 -5.17 -45.82
C GLN A 153 -19.77 -6.01 -46.98
N GLY A 154 -20.65 -6.41 -47.90
CA GLY A 154 -20.28 -7.15 -49.13
C GLY A 154 -20.44 -8.66 -49.03
N GLU A 155 -20.03 -9.37 -50.09
CA GLU A 155 -20.19 -10.83 -50.23
C GLU A 155 -19.12 -11.62 -49.46
N LEU A 156 -17.98 -10.98 -49.16
CA LEU A 156 -16.93 -11.55 -48.32
C LEU A 156 -17.09 -11.04 -46.89
N ARG A 157 -17.07 -11.95 -45.92
CA ARG A 157 -17.07 -11.63 -44.50
C ARG A 157 -15.64 -11.57 -44.00
N LEU A 158 -15.26 -10.45 -43.39
CA LEU A 158 -13.97 -10.30 -42.73
C LEU A 158 -14.17 -10.39 -41.22
N ARG A 159 -13.43 -11.29 -40.57
CA ARG A 159 -13.33 -11.36 -39.11
C ARG A 159 -11.96 -10.85 -38.70
N VAL A 160 -11.93 -9.90 -37.78
CA VAL A 160 -10.70 -9.24 -37.34
C VAL A 160 -10.46 -9.58 -35.89
N THR A 161 -9.25 -10.02 -35.53
CA THR A 161 -8.87 -10.31 -34.15
C THR A 161 -7.49 -9.72 -33.85
N VAL A 162 -7.30 -9.24 -32.62
CA VAL A 162 -5.96 -8.87 -32.13
C VAL A 162 -5.37 -10.08 -31.43
N ALA A 163 -4.15 -10.48 -31.78
CA ALA A 163 -3.56 -11.74 -31.32
C ALA A 163 -3.54 -11.88 -29.79
N ARG A 164 -3.41 -10.75 -29.09
CA ARG A 164 -3.33 -10.67 -27.62
C ARG A 164 -4.49 -9.90 -26.98
N GLY A 165 -5.59 -9.70 -27.71
CA GLY A 165 -6.84 -9.09 -27.24
C GLY A 165 -6.80 -7.57 -26.96
N ALA A 166 -5.61 -6.96 -26.82
CA ALA A 166 -5.42 -5.54 -26.61
C ALA A 166 -4.14 -5.05 -27.30
N MET A 167 -4.01 -3.73 -27.44
CA MET A 167 -2.82 -3.07 -27.98
C MET A 167 -2.33 -1.98 -27.03
N ALA A 168 -1.03 -1.70 -27.04
CA ALA A 168 -0.42 -0.60 -26.30
C ALA A 168 0.30 0.33 -27.27
N ALA A 169 -0.01 1.63 -27.27
CA ALA A 169 0.73 2.59 -28.08
C ALA A 169 2.06 2.98 -27.41
N PRO A 170 3.18 3.11 -28.14
CA PRO A 170 3.33 2.99 -29.59
C PRO A 170 3.93 1.64 -30.05
N PHE A 171 3.50 0.53 -29.47
CA PHE A 171 4.12 -0.78 -29.68
C PHE A 171 3.38 -1.63 -30.73
N PRO A 172 4.11 -2.35 -31.59
CA PRO A 172 3.50 -3.15 -32.65
C PRO A 172 2.74 -4.36 -32.09
N GLU A 173 1.58 -4.64 -32.66
CA GLU A 173 0.81 -5.87 -32.42
C GLU A 173 0.36 -6.52 -33.72
N PRO A 174 0.33 -7.86 -33.79
CA PRO A 174 -0.28 -8.56 -34.91
C PRO A 174 -1.81 -8.54 -34.81
N VAL A 175 -2.43 -8.16 -35.91
CA VAL A 175 -3.87 -8.23 -36.17
C VAL A 175 -4.12 -9.28 -37.23
N ARG A 176 -4.95 -10.27 -36.90
CA ARG A 176 -5.33 -11.35 -37.81
C ARG A 176 -6.66 -11.03 -38.46
N VAL A 177 -6.73 -11.28 -39.76
CA VAL A 177 -7.92 -11.10 -40.59
C VAL A 177 -8.25 -12.43 -41.23
N THR A 178 -9.44 -12.97 -40.96
CA THR A 178 -9.97 -14.15 -41.67
C THR A 178 -10.99 -13.69 -42.69
N VAL A 179 -10.81 -14.10 -43.94
CA VAL A 179 -11.69 -13.81 -45.08
C VAL A 179 -12.50 -15.06 -45.40
N GLU A 180 -13.81 -14.95 -45.25
CA GLU A 180 -14.78 -16.02 -45.45
C GLU A 180 -15.82 -15.61 -46.51
N THR A 181 -16.45 -16.58 -47.15
CA THR A 181 -17.69 -16.35 -47.90
C THR A 181 -18.85 -16.09 -46.93
N GLU A 182 -20.01 -15.71 -47.46
CA GLU A 182 -21.23 -15.58 -46.65
C GLU A 182 -21.59 -16.87 -45.91
N ASP A 183 -21.35 -18.03 -46.54
CA ASP A 183 -21.56 -19.37 -45.97
C ASP A 183 -20.48 -19.81 -44.97
N GLY A 184 -19.46 -18.96 -44.73
CA GLY A 184 -18.37 -19.24 -43.79
C GLY A 184 -17.21 -20.07 -44.35
N ALA A 185 -17.16 -20.32 -45.67
CA ALA A 185 -16.04 -21.02 -46.29
C ALA A 185 -14.82 -20.09 -46.41
N PRO A 186 -13.59 -20.54 -46.08
CA PRO A 186 -12.40 -19.71 -46.20
C PRO A 186 -12.11 -19.37 -47.67
N VAL A 187 -11.62 -18.14 -47.92
CA VAL A 187 -11.28 -17.68 -49.27
C VAL A 187 -9.76 -17.60 -49.44
N PRO A 188 -9.11 -18.67 -49.94
CA PRO A 188 -7.66 -18.70 -50.07
C PRO A 188 -7.19 -17.72 -51.16
N GLY A 189 -6.04 -17.07 -50.93
CA GLY A 189 -5.47 -16.11 -51.87
C GLY A 189 -6.23 -14.79 -51.99
N ALA A 190 -7.23 -14.53 -51.12
CA ALA A 190 -7.92 -13.25 -51.10
C ALA A 190 -6.92 -12.11 -50.88
N ARG A 191 -7.05 -11.04 -51.66
CA ARG A 191 -6.23 -9.83 -51.48
C ARG A 191 -6.94 -8.92 -50.50
N VAL A 192 -6.27 -8.59 -49.40
CA VAL A 192 -6.76 -7.68 -48.37
C VAL A 192 -5.95 -6.39 -48.44
N GLU A 193 -6.65 -5.28 -48.64
CA GLU A 193 -6.14 -3.92 -48.54
C GLU A 193 -6.52 -3.36 -47.17
N ALA A 194 -5.54 -2.84 -46.44
CA ALA A 194 -5.72 -2.29 -45.11
C ALA A 194 -5.31 -0.82 -45.07
N SER A 195 -6.13 0.02 -44.45
CA SER A 195 -5.80 1.41 -44.15
C SER A 195 -6.18 1.72 -42.71
N ALA A 196 -5.33 2.45 -42.00
CA ALA A 196 -5.60 2.83 -40.62
C ALA A 196 -5.40 4.33 -40.39
N VAL A 197 -6.26 4.91 -39.56
CA VAL A 197 -6.11 6.27 -39.04
C VAL A 197 -5.60 6.18 -37.61
N GLY A 198 -4.51 6.89 -37.31
CA GLY A 198 -3.90 6.87 -35.98
C GLY A 198 -2.99 5.67 -35.71
N ALA A 199 -2.65 4.87 -36.73
CA ALA A 199 -1.68 3.79 -36.64
C ALA A 199 -0.82 3.71 -37.90
N ASP A 200 0.34 3.09 -37.73
CA ASP A 200 1.24 2.71 -38.80
C ASP A 200 1.06 1.21 -39.11
N LEU A 201 0.99 0.86 -40.40
CA LEU A 201 0.76 -0.50 -40.89
C LEU A 201 2.05 -1.22 -41.33
N GLY A 202 3.21 -0.72 -40.88
CA GLY A 202 4.53 -1.29 -41.13
C GLY A 202 5.31 -0.53 -42.20
N GLU A 203 6.39 -1.13 -42.72
CA GLU A 203 7.36 -0.47 -43.63
C GLU A 203 6.80 -0.09 -45.02
N GLN A 204 5.50 -0.24 -45.28
CA GLN A 204 4.87 -0.02 -46.60
C GLN A 204 4.58 1.45 -46.93
N GLY A 205 5.02 2.40 -46.09
CA GLY A 205 4.85 3.85 -46.32
C GLY A 205 3.43 4.35 -46.04
N SER A 206 3.09 5.56 -46.50
CA SER A 206 1.80 6.22 -46.23
C SER A 206 0.59 5.65 -47.00
N GLY A 207 0.81 4.59 -47.79
CA GLY A 207 -0.22 3.94 -48.60
C GLY A 207 -0.95 2.82 -47.86
N PRO A 208 -2.05 2.31 -48.43
CA PRO A 208 -2.73 1.16 -47.88
C PRO A 208 -1.83 -0.09 -47.95
N ALA A 209 -1.79 -0.84 -46.87
CA ALA A 209 -1.04 -2.08 -46.81
C ALA A 209 -1.77 -3.18 -47.58
N GLN A 210 -1.04 -3.97 -48.37
CA GLN A 210 -1.61 -5.09 -49.13
C GLN A 210 -1.05 -6.41 -48.63
N ILE A 211 -1.95 -7.31 -48.24
CA ILE A 211 -1.63 -8.65 -47.75
C ILE A 211 -2.50 -9.68 -48.47
N THR A 212 -1.98 -10.90 -48.59
CA THR A 212 -2.70 -12.01 -49.24
C THR A 212 -3.04 -13.07 -48.22
N ALA A 213 -4.30 -13.53 -48.23
CA ALA A 213 -4.77 -14.59 -47.35
C ALA A 213 -4.19 -15.95 -47.72
N ASP A 214 -3.86 -16.75 -46.71
CA ASP A 214 -3.32 -18.10 -46.83
C ASP A 214 -4.37 -19.13 -47.27
N ALA A 215 -4.02 -20.42 -47.25
CA ALA A 215 -4.92 -21.51 -47.63
C ALA A 215 -6.18 -21.63 -46.74
N ARG A 216 -6.16 -21.03 -45.54
CA ARG A 216 -7.27 -20.99 -44.59
C ARG A 216 -8.04 -19.67 -44.66
N GLY A 217 -7.75 -18.83 -45.65
CA GLY A 217 -8.34 -17.50 -45.76
C GLY A 217 -7.85 -16.53 -44.68
N ALA A 218 -6.75 -16.83 -43.98
CA ALA A 218 -6.21 -15.98 -42.93
C ALA A 218 -5.05 -15.12 -43.46
N ALA A 219 -5.02 -13.86 -43.04
CA ALA A 219 -3.92 -12.93 -43.26
C ALA A 219 -3.54 -12.28 -41.93
N GLU A 220 -2.27 -11.87 -41.79
CA GLU A 220 -1.76 -11.21 -40.60
C GLU A 220 -1.11 -9.87 -40.98
N LEU A 221 -1.41 -8.83 -40.21
CA LEU A 221 -0.90 -7.48 -40.37
C LEU A 221 -0.30 -7.01 -39.06
N THR A 222 0.92 -6.48 -39.08
CA THR A 222 1.50 -5.82 -37.91
C THR A 222 1.06 -4.37 -37.89
N ILE A 223 0.37 -3.96 -36.82
CA ILE A 223 -0.12 -2.60 -36.64
C ILE A 223 0.58 -1.97 -35.44
N ARG A 224 1.19 -0.80 -35.65
CA ARG A 224 1.77 0.03 -34.59
C ARG A 224 0.85 1.23 -34.32
N PRO A 225 0.07 1.24 -33.24
CA PRO A 225 -0.81 2.35 -32.93
C PRO A 225 0.01 3.59 -32.54
N LEU A 226 -0.31 4.74 -33.14
CA LEU A 226 0.32 6.04 -32.85
C LEU A 226 -0.60 6.95 -32.02
N ALA A 227 -1.87 6.58 -31.91
CA ALA A 227 -2.90 7.25 -31.13
C ALA A 227 -3.70 6.23 -30.31
N HIS A 228 -4.50 6.72 -29.36
CA HIS A 228 -5.39 5.88 -28.54
C HIS A 228 -6.71 5.51 -29.23
N ASN A 229 -7.11 6.28 -30.24
CA ASN A 229 -8.26 5.97 -31.07
C ASN A 229 -7.74 5.60 -32.47
N VAL A 230 -7.72 4.30 -32.76
CA VAL A 230 -7.25 3.78 -34.04
C VAL A 230 -8.43 3.18 -34.77
N GLU A 231 -8.69 3.70 -35.96
CA GLU A 231 -9.72 3.22 -36.87
C GLU A 231 -9.05 2.41 -37.98
N LEU A 232 -9.49 1.17 -38.17
CA LEU A 232 -8.97 0.26 -39.18
C LEU A 232 -10.06 -0.03 -40.21
N THR A 233 -9.74 0.19 -41.47
CA THR A 233 -10.55 -0.18 -42.62
C THR A 233 -9.85 -1.29 -43.40
N LEU A 234 -10.58 -2.36 -43.68
CA LEU A 234 -10.13 -3.50 -44.46
C LEU A 234 -11.04 -3.70 -45.66
N ARG A 235 -10.46 -4.01 -46.81
CA ARG A 235 -11.18 -4.36 -48.04
C ARG A 235 -10.60 -5.64 -48.62
N ALA A 236 -11.43 -6.65 -48.82
CA ALA A 236 -11.04 -7.92 -49.40
C ALA A 236 -11.61 -8.08 -50.82
N ALA A 237 -10.80 -8.65 -51.71
CA ALA A 237 -11.20 -9.05 -53.05
C ALA A 237 -10.79 -10.50 -53.32
N ARG A 238 -11.60 -11.21 -54.12
CA ARG A 238 -11.27 -12.59 -54.51
C ARG A 238 -9.97 -12.64 -55.33
N PRO A 239 -9.29 -13.79 -55.36
CA PRO A 239 -8.17 -14.01 -56.27
C PRO A 239 -8.62 -13.76 -57.73
N GLY A 240 -7.80 -13.03 -58.49
CA GLY A 240 -8.06 -12.78 -59.92
C GLY A 240 -9.19 -11.79 -60.25
N SER A 241 -9.91 -11.25 -59.26
CA SER A 241 -10.90 -10.18 -59.49
C SER A 241 -10.23 -8.82 -59.72
N ALA A 242 -11.03 -7.79 -59.99
CA ALA A 242 -10.55 -6.41 -59.91
C ALA A 242 -9.98 -6.11 -58.50
N PRO A 243 -9.07 -5.12 -58.36
CA PRO A 243 -8.51 -4.73 -57.06
C PRO A 243 -9.60 -4.39 -56.04
N PRO A 244 -9.33 -4.53 -54.73
CA PRO A 244 -10.22 -4.06 -53.68
C PRO A 244 -10.61 -2.59 -53.93
N GLY A 245 -11.91 -2.26 -53.83
CA GLY A 245 -12.43 -0.90 -54.09
C GLY A 245 -12.95 -0.62 -55.50
N ALA A 246 -12.73 -1.50 -56.49
CA ALA A 246 -13.43 -1.45 -57.77
C ALA A 246 -14.82 -2.12 -57.65
N ARG A 247 -15.83 -1.70 -58.45
CA ARG A 247 -17.16 -2.35 -58.48
C ARG A 247 -16.99 -3.86 -58.83
N GLY A 248 -17.16 -4.73 -57.84
CA GLY A 248 -17.05 -6.19 -57.98
C GLY A 248 -17.35 -6.91 -56.66
N ALA A 249 -17.44 -8.24 -56.72
CA ALA A 249 -17.69 -9.14 -55.58
C ALA A 249 -16.52 -9.10 -54.57
N GLY A 250 -16.65 -8.25 -53.56
CA GLY A 250 -15.68 -8.05 -52.48
C GLY A 250 -16.35 -7.90 -51.12
N GLY A 251 -15.55 -7.70 -50.08
CA GLY A 251 -16.02 -7.41 -48.72
C GLY A 251 -15.25 -6.25 -48.10
N ALA A 252 -15.86 -5.59 -47.14
CA ALA A 252 -15.25 -4.53 -46.36
C ALA A 252 -15.55 -4.69 -44.87
N TRP A 253 -14.62 -4.27 -44.04
CA TRP A 253 -14.80 -4.17 -42.59
C TRP A 253 -14.22 -2.86 -42.09
N GLU A 254 -14.94 -2.19 -41.20
CA GLU A 254 -14.50 -0.96 -40.55
C GLU A 254 -14.76 -1.05 -39.04
N GLY A 255 -13.75 -0.77 -38.23
CA GLY A 255 -13.87 -0.85 -36.79
C GLY A 255 -12.72 -0.17 -36.05
N ARG A 256 -12.79 -0.19 -34.72
CA ARG A 256 -11.78 0.40 -33.83
C ARG A 256 -10.91 -0.67 -33.20
N LEU A 257 -9.62 -0.38 -33.09
CA LEU A 257 -8.68 -1.27 -32.41
C LEU A 257 -8.66 -1.00 -30.89
N PRO A 258 -8.53 -2.05 -30.06
CA PRO A 258 -8.54 -1.94 -28.60
C PRO A 258 -7.20 -1.44 -28.05
N VAL A 259 -6.88 -0.16 -28.29
CA VAL A 259 -5.66 0.47 -27.77
C VAL A 259 -5.89 0.96 -26.34
N ILE A 260 -5.06 0.48 -25.39
CA ILE A 260 -5.15 0.85 -23.97
C ILE A 260 -4.12 1.96 -23.66
N PRO A 261 -4.57 3.18 -23.32
CA PRO A 261 -3.68 4.30 -23.02
C PRO A 261 -2.73 4.01 -21.85
N GLY A 262 -1.44 4.24 -22.05
CA GLY A 262 -0.43 4.08 -21.00
C GLY A 262 -0.21 2.64 -20.52
N ALA A 263 -0.76 1.65 -21.23
CA ALA A 263 -0.50 0.25 -20.93
C ALA A 263 1.00 -0.07 -21.08
N ILE A 264 1.50 -0.88 -20.16
CA ILE A 264 2.86 -1.43 -20.24
C ILE A 264 2.79 -2.61 -21.19
N TRP A 265 3.56 -2.53 -22.26
CA TRP A 265 3.64 -3.55 -23.29
C TRP A 265 4.50 -4.72 -22.84
N LEU A 266 4.04 -5.93 -23.11
CA LEU A 266 4.84 -7.15 -22.97
C LEU A 266 5.45 -7.47 -24.33
N ASP A 267 6.76 -7.39 -24.48
CA ASP A 267 7.44 -7.77 -25.72
C ASP A 267 7.41 -9.30 -25.88
N PRO A 268 6.73 -9.84 -26.92
CA PRO A 268 6.61 -11.29 -27.11
C PRO A 268 7.94 -11.97 -27.45
N ALA A 269 8.96 -11.24 -27.92
CA ALA A 269 10.27 -11.81 -28.24
C ALA A 269 10.96 -12.40 -26.99
N GLY A 270 10.70 -11.86 -25.80
CA GLY A 270 11.22 -12.38 -24.55
C GLY A 270 10.71 -13.79 -24.19
N LEU A 271 9.55 -14.19 -24.74
CA LEU A 271 8.94 -15.49 -24.47
C LEU A 271 9.43 -16.61 -25.40
N ALA A 272 10.11 -16.28 -26.51
CA ALA A 272 10.47 -17.24 -27.56
C ALA A 272 11.84 -17.94 -27.34
N GLY A 273 12.57 -17.61 -26.26
CA GLY A 273 13.90 -18.17 -25.98
C GLY A 273 13.89 -19.44 -25.11
N GLU A 274 15.03 -20.13 -25.03
CA GLU A 274 15.24 -21.29 -24.13
C GLU A 274 15.01 -20.96 -22.65
N ARG A 275 15.21 -19.69 -22.28
CA ARG A 275 14.90 -19.12 -20.97
C ARG A 275 13.91 -17.97 -21.15
N PRO A 276 12.60 -18.24 -21.08
CA PRO A 276 11.61 -17.22 -21.32
C PRO A 276 11.65 -16.15 -20.22
N GLU A 277 11.61 -14.89 -20.62
CA GLU A 277 11.56 -13.72 -19.74
C GLU A 277 10.44 -12.78 -20.16
N LEU A 278 9.78 -12.16 -19.19
CA LEU A 278 8.83 -11.09 -19.46
C LEU A 278 9.60 -9.79 -19.66
N ARG A 279 9.61 -9.30 -20.90
CA ARG A 279 10.17 -8.00 -21.25
C ARG A 279 9.07 -6.95 -21.25
N LEU A 280 9.16 -6.01 -20.33
CA LEU A 280 8.13 -4.99 -20.11
C LEU A 280 8.65 -3.65 -20.62
N THR A 281 7.84 -2.95 -21.42
CA THR A 281 8.16 -1.62 -21.93
C THR A 281 7.00 -0.67 -21.66
N SER A 282 7.26 0.41 -20.93
CA SER A 282 6.27 1.45 -20.64
C SER A 282 6.46 2.64 -21.57
N PRO A 283 5.37 3.16 -22.18
CA PRO A 283 5.44 4.35 -23.02
C PRO A 283 5.56 5.65 -22.21
N ALA A 284 5.42 5.59 -20.88
CA ALA A 284 5.45 6.73 -19.98
C ALA A 284 6.48 6.52 -18.85
N PRO A 285 7.01 7.60 -18.25
CA PRO A 285 7.92 7.49 -17.12
C PRO A 285 7.28 6.76 -15.92
N LYS A 286 7.82 5.58 -15.61
CA LYS A 286 7.39 4.75 -14.48
C LYS A 286 8.62 4.13 -13.83
N PRO A 287 8.72 4.13 -12.49
CA PRO A 287 9.84 3.50 -11.80
C PRO A 287 9.68 1.98 -11.69
N HIS A 288 8.44 1.47 -11.70
CA HIS A 288 8.14 0.05 -11.53
C HIS A 288 6.92 -0.35 -12.36
N ALA A 289 6.90 -1.63 -12.75
CA ALA A 289 5.71 -2.35 -13.20
C ALA A 289 5.35 -3.41 -12.17
N TYR A 290 4.05 -3.60 -11.94
CA TYR A 290 3.54 -4.66 -11.07
C TYR A 290 2.98 -5.76 -11.95
N VAL A 291 3.50 -6.97 -11.77
CA VAL A 291 3.12 -8.13 -12.57
C VAL A 291 2.47 -9.17 -11.68
N SER A 292 1.33 -9.67 -12.10
CA SER A 292 0.70 -10.88 -11.55
C SER A 292 0.62 -11.93 -12.65
N ILE A 293 1.26 -13.07 -12.43
CA ILE A 293 1.20 -14.20 -13.34
C ILE A 293 0.18 -15.19 -12.79
N GLY A 294 -0.70 -15.68 -13.64
CA GLY A 294 -1.70 -16.65 -13.24
C GLY A 294 -2.05 -17.64 -14.33
N GLY A 295 -2.84 -18.63 -13.92
CA GLY A 295 -3.34 -19.68 -14.79
C GLY A 295 -4.72 -20.14 -14.35
N ALA A 296 -5.07 -21.37 -14.70
CA ALA A 296 -6.40 -21.91 -14.44
C ALA A 296 -6.79 -21.94 -12.95
N HIS A 297 -5.79 -22.13 -12.08
CA HIS A 297 -5.97 -22.28 -10.64
C HIS A 297 -5.67 -20.99 -9.87
N GLY A 298 -5.66 -19.83 -10.53
CA GLY A 298 -5.48 -18.52 -9.90
C GLY A 298 -4.07 -17.94 -10.08
N ARG A 299 -3.72 -17.00 -9.20
CA ARG A 299 -2.44 -16.27 -9.23
C ARG A 299 -1.30 -17.18 -8.75
N LEU A 300 -0.31 -17.40 -9.62
CA LEU A 300 0.84 -18.28 -9.38
C LEU A 300 2.06 -17.52 -8.86
N LEU A 301 2.24 -16.27 -9.29
CA LEU A 301 3.38 -15.43 -8.94
C LEU A 301 2.98 -13.95 -8.97
N GLY A 302 3.65 -13.15 -8.14
CA GLY A 302 3.68 -11.70 -8.24
C GLY A 302 5.11 -11.19 -8.33
N ALA A 303 5.32 -10.06 -9.01
CA ALA A 303 6.61 -9.40 -9.07
C ALA A 303 6.46 -7.87 -9.14
N VAL A 304 7.43 -7.17 -8.54
CA VAL A 304 7.68 -5.74 -8.75
C VAL A 304 8.90 -5.65 -9.66
N VAL A 305 8.69 -5.19 -10.90
CA VAL A 305 9.74 -5.11 -11.92
C VAL A 305 10.23 -3.68 -12.00
N PRO A 306 11.50 -3.39 -11.68
CA PRO A 306 12.06 -2.05 -11.86
C PRO A 306 12.12 -1.72 -13.35
N LEU A 307 11.71 -0.50 -13.70
CA LEU A 307 11.79 0.01 -15.05
C LEU A 307 12.82 1.14 -15.10
N ALA A 308 13.70 1.09 -16.09
CA ALA A 308 14.71 2.12 -16.33
C ALA A 308 14.48 2.75 -17.71
N ALA A 309 14.79 4.04 -17.83
CA ALA A 309 14.75 4.70 -19.13
C ALA A 309 15.68 3.97 -20.11
N ASP A 310 15.19 3.67 -21.30
CA ASP A 310 15.99 3.12 -22.40
C ASP A 310 16.41 4.21 -23.39
N GLY A 311 17.28 3.85 -24.33
CA GLY A 311 17.76 4.77 -25.37
C GLY A 311 16.69 5.23 -26.37
N GLY A 312 15.50 4.61 -26.34
CA GLY A 312 14.37 4.95 -27.20
C GLY A 312 13.39 5.95 -26.57
N GLY A 313 13.63 6.41 -25.35
CA GLY A 313 12.72 7.29 -24.61
C GLY A 313 11.57 6.55 -23.92
N PHE A 314 11.64 5.22 -23.84
CA PHE A 314 10.70 4.39 -23.09
C PHE A 314 11.31 3.94 -21.76
N PHE A 315 10.53 3.23 -20.95
CA PHE A 315 10.97 2.69 -19.67
C PHE A 315 10.83 1.17 -19.68
N SER A 316 11.96 0.47 -19.63
CA SER A 316 12.04 -0.97 -19.88
C SER A 316 12.57 -1.73 -18.68
N GLY A 317 12.12 -2.97 -18.51
CA GLY A 317 12.58 -3.88 -17.47
C GLY A 317 12.28 -5.33 -17.82
N THR A 318 12.95 -6.27 -17.16
CA THR A 318 12.79 -7.70 -17.41
C THR A 318 12.48 -8.46 -16.14
N LEU A 319 11.71 -9.54 -16.29
CA LEU A 319 11.42 -10.50 -15.23
C LEU A 319 11.68 -11.90 -15.75
N ALA A 320 12.67 -12.58 -15.19
CA ALA A 320 12.88 -13.99 -15.44
C ALA A 320 11.70 -14.79 -14.89
N LEU A 321 11.15 -15.69 -15.71
CA LEU A 321 10.16 -16.65 -15.21
C LEU A 321 10.86 -17.72 -14.36
N PRO A 322 10.23 -18.22 -13.29
CA PRO A 322 10.84 -19.25 -12.43
C PRO A 322 11.20 -20.51 -13.24
N ASP A 323 12.41 -21.02 -13.02
CA ASP A 323 12.90 -22.24 -13.66
C ASP A 323 11.98 -23.44 -13.38
N GLY A 324 11.70 -24.24 -14.41
CA GLY A 324 11.02 -25.54 -14.27
C GLY A 324 9.49 -25.51 -14.25
N GLN A 325 8.84 -24.35 -14.39
CA GLN A 325 7.39 -24.31 -14.62
C GLN A 325 7.14 -24.47 -16.14
N PRO A 326 6.49 -25.56 -16.59
CA PRO A 326 6.23 -25.71 -18.02
C PRO A 326 5.38 -24.53 -18.52
N PRO A 327 5.67 -23.96 -19.70
CA PRO A 327 4.96 -22.82 -20.29
C PRO A 327 3.44 -23.01 -20.50
N GLY A 328 2.87 -24.14 -20.08
CA GLY A 328 1.43 -24.41 -20.09
C GLY A 328 0.68 -24.17 -18.78
N ALA A 329 1.36 -23.93 -17.64
CA ALA A 329 0.67 -23.68 -16.36
C ALA A 329 0.25 -22.21 -16.18
N ALA A 330 1.04 -21.28 -16.72
CA ALA A 330 0.74 -19.85 -16.71
C ALA A 330 0.05 -19.47 -18.02
N GLY A 331 -1.20 -19.01 -17.91
CA GLY A 331 -1.99 -18.60 -19.07
C GLY A 331 -1.80 -17.12 -19.41
N TRP A 332 -1.54 -16.29 -18.41
CA TRP A 332 -1.56 -14.84 -18.54
C TRP A 332 -0.61 -14.12 -17.57
N ALA A 333 -0.25 -12.90 -17.92
CA ALA A 333 0.41 -11.92 -17.07
C ALA A 333 -0.43 -10.64 -17.04
N VAL A 334 -0.97 -10.28 -15.88
CA VAL A 334 -1.56 -8.96 -15.63
C VAL A 334 -0.41 -8.01 -15.32
N VAL A 335 -0.29 -6.96 -16.13
CA VAL A 335 0.73 -5.92 -15.99
C VAL A 335 0.05 -4.60 -15.68
N ALA A 336 0.46 -3.96 -14.59
CA ALA A 336 -0.12 -2.72 -14.10
C ALA A 336 0.97 -1.70 -13.73
N SER A 337 0.59 -0.41 -13.80
CA SER A 337 1.43 0.69 -13.32
C SER A 337 1.18 1.04 -11.84
N ASP A 338 0.15 0.44 -11.24
CA ASP A 338 -0.22 0.59 -9.83
C ASP A 338 -0.21 -0.78 -9.13
N PRO A 339 0.10 -0.83 -7.83
CA PRO A 339 0.20 -2.08 -7.09
C PRO A 339 -1.15 -2.78 -6.85
N TYR A 340 -2.28 -2.17 -7.22
CA TYR A 340 -3.60 -2.72 -6.95
C TYR A 340 -4.28 -3.27 -8.21
N GLU A 341 -3.64 -3.16 -9.38
CA GLU A 341 -4.18 -3.58 -10.68
C GLU A 341 -5.53 -2.91 -10.99
N ARG A 342 -5.69 -1.65 -10.56
CA ARG A 342 -6.93 -0.87 -10.73
C ARG A 342 -6.80 0.24 -11.75
N GLY A 343 -5.59 0.63 -12.12
CA GLY A 343 -5.33 1.70 -13.07
C GLY A 343 -5.84 1.38 -14.47
N ALA A 344 -6.19 2.42 -15.22
CA ALA A 344 -6.72 2.30 -16.58
C ALA A 344 -5.75 1.64 -17.57
N GLY A 345 -4.43 1.70 -17.30
CA GLY A 345 -3.40 1.03 -18.08
C GLY A 345 -3.13 -0.43 -17.68
N THR A 346 -3.98 -1.04 -16.84
CA THR A 346 -3.83 -2.45 -16.43
C THR A 346 -4.34 -3.37 -17.54
N VAL A 347 -3.45 -4.23 -18.04
CA VAL A 347 -3.74 -5.14 -19.16
C VAL A 347 -3.31 -6.56 -18.78
N ALA A 348 -4.10 -7.56 -19.21
CA ALA A 348 -3.69 -8.95 -19.14
C ALA A 348 -3.12 -9.37 -20.49
N TRP A 349 -1.87 -9.80 -20.52
CA TRP A 349 -1.22 -10.33 -21.70
C TRP A 349 -1.23 -11.86 -21.67
N PRO A 350 -1.67 -12.55 -22.72
CA PRO A 350 -1.51 -13.99 -22.82
C PRO A 350 -0.03 -14.35 -22.92
N LEU A 351 0.38 -15.40 -22.20
CA LEU A 351 1.77 -15.90 -22.21
C LEU A 351 1.98 -17.05 -23.20
N SER A 352 0.90 -17.62 -23.71
CA SER A 352 0.90 -18.66 -24.74
C SER A 352 -0.05 -18.26 -25.88
N PRO A 353 0.28 -18.57 -27.14
CA PRO A 353 -0.63 -18.37 -28.27
C PRO A 353 -1.86 -19.29 -28.22
N ALA A 354 -1.80 -20.38 -27.45
CA ALA A 354 -2.99 -21.18 -27.15
C ALA A 354 -3.81 -20.46 -26.08
N ALA A 355 -5.03 -20.08 -26.46
CA ALA A 355 -6.08 -19.56 -25.57
C ALA A 355 -6.05 -20.27 -24.22
N SER A 356 -5.72 -19.54 -23.15
CA SER A 356 -5.96 -20.02 -21.80
C SER A 356 -7.44 -19.79 -21.53
N PRO A 357 -8.27 -20.83 -21.37
CA PRO A 357 -9.71 -20.69 -21.23
C PRO A 357 -10.12 -20.09 -19.89
N VAL A 358 -9.22 -19.47 -19.13
CA VAL A 358 -9.45 -18.97 -17.78
C VAL A 358 -9.17 -17.49 -17.71
N ALA A 359 -10.20 -16.76 -17.29
CA ALA A 359 -10.18 -15.33 -17.09
C ALA A 359 -9.12 -14.92 -16.04
N PRO A 360 -8.26 -13.93 -16.34
CA PRO A 360 -7.35 -13.33 -15.37
C PRO A 360 -8.12 -12.69 -14.21
N ARG A 361 -7.50 -12.77 -13.02
CA ARG A 361 -8.02 -12.17 -11.80
C ARG A 361 -7.10 -11.07 -11.33
N ARG A 362 -7.70 -9.94 -11.00
CA ARG A 362 -7.00 -8.84 -10.31
C ARG A 362 -6.75 -9.23 -8.86
N VAL A 363 -5.72 -8.65 -8.27
CA VAL A 363 -5.53 -8.70 -6.82
C VAL A 363 -6.65 -7.96 -6.08
N ALA A 364 -7.09 -8.52 -4.96
CA ALA A 364 -8.05 -7.92 -4.03
C ALA A 364 -7.44 -7.83 -2.63
N LEU A 365 -7.93 -6.89 -1.82
CA LEU A 365 -7.52 -6.78 -0.42
C LEU A 365 -8.04 -8.01 0.33
N LEU A 366 -7.13 -8.80 0.90
CA LEU A 366 -7.44 -10.01 1.64
C LEU A 366 -7.48 -9.77 3.14
N ALA A 367 -6.57 -8.92 3.64
CA ALA A 367 -6.41 -8.64 5.06
C ALA A 367 -5.77 -7.26 5.28
N ASP A 368 -6.21 -6.57 6.34
CA ASP A 368 -5.66 -5.25 6.75
C ASP A 368 -5.20 -5.29 8.20
N GLY A 369 -3.89 -5.16 8.40
CA GLY A 369 -3.24 -5.10 9.71
C GLY A 369 -3.07 -3.69 10.26
N VAL A 370 -3.34 -2.64 9.47
CA VAL A 370 -3.18 -1.24 9.89
C VAL A 370 -4.04 -0.89 11.11
N PRO A 371 -5.33 -1.27 11.20
CA PRO A 371 -6.14 -0.99 12.39
C PRO A 371 -5.55 -1.58 13.68
N ALA A 372 -4.99 -2.80 13.60
CA ALA A 372 -4.34 -3.45 14.75
C ALA A 372 -3.02 -2.76 15.13
N ALA A 373 -2.23 -2.30 14.14
CA ALA A 373 -1.02 -1.51 14.37
C ALA A 373 -1.35 -0.18 15.07
N GLU A 374 -2.39 0.54 14.64
CA GLU A 374 -2.85 1.77 15.29
C GLU A 374 -3.32 1.53 16.72
N ALA A 375 -4.08 0.46 16.96
CA ALA A 375 -4.56 0.12 18.30
C ALA A 375 -3.38 -0.13 19.27
N ARG A 376 -2.34 -0.85 18.82
CA ARG A 376 -1.12 -1.07 19.60
C ARG A 376 -0.38 0.22 19.90
N GLU A 377 -0.28 1.11 18.92
CA GLU A 377 0.37 2.40 19.06
C GLU A 377 -0.37 3.34 20.03
N ARG A 378 -1.71 3.40 19.94
CA ARG A 378 -2.56 4.11 20.92
C ARG A 378 -2.42 3.50 22.33
N ALA A 379 -2.37 2.18 22.44
CA ALA A 379 -2.17 1.49 23.71
C ALA A 379 -0.77 1.74 24.31
N ARG A 380 0.28 1.85 23.48
CA ARG A 380 1.63 2.23 23.91
C ARG A 380 1.66 3.67 24.42
N ALA A 381 1.16 4.62 23.64
CA ALA A 381 1.14 6.04 23.99
C ALA A 381 0.31 6.27 25.27
N SER A 382 -0.86 5.66 25.39
CA SER A 382 -1.70 5.77 26.59
C SER A 382 -1.05 5.18 27.84
N ARG A 383 -0.38 4.02 27.75
CA ARG A 383 0.39 3.46 28.87
C ARG A 383 1.51 4.40 29.32
N ALA A 384 2.26 4.96 28.38
CA ALA A 384 3.31 5.92 28.68
C ALA A 384 2.77 7.20 29.34
N ARG A 385 1.65 7.76 28.83
CA ARG A 385 0.98 8.92 29.44
C ARG A 385 0.50 8.62 30.86
N ARG A 386 -0.12 7.46 31.09
CA ARG A 386 -0.57 7.03 32.44
C ARG A 386 0.60 6.91 33.41
N ALA A 387 1.70 6.29 32.99
CA ALA A 387 2.92 6.20 33.81
C ALA A 387 3.48 7.60 34.13
N GLY A 388 3.54 8.51 33.14
CA GLY A 388 3.96 9.90 33.35
C GLY A 388 3.09 10.65 34.34
N LEU A 389 1.76 10.52 34.22
CA LEU A 389 0.80 11.12 35.16
C LEU A 389 0.96 10.58 36.59
N LEU A 390 1.25 9.28 36.75
CA LEU A 390 1.52 8.69 38.06
C LEU A 390 2.81 9.27 38.69
N VAL A 391 3.88 9.42 37.90
CA VAL A 391 5.14 10.00 38.40
C VAL A 391 4.94 11.48 38.77
N LEU A 392 4.23 12.26 37.96
CA LEU A 392 3.85 13.63 38.28
C LEU A 392 3.01 13.72 39.57
N GLY A 393 2.07 12.79 39.75
CA GLY A 393 1.26 12.71 40.97
C GLY A 393 2.11 12.45 42.20
N ALA A 394 3.02 11.48 42.12
CA ALA A 394 3.94 11.19 43.21
C ALA A 394 4.87 12.37 43.54
N ALA A 395 5.39 13.05 42.52
CA ALA A 395 6.23 14.23 42.69
C ALA A 395 5.47 15.39 43.36
N GLY A 396 4.23 15.65 42.93
CA GLY A 396 3.37 16.66 43.55
C GLY A 396 3.05 16.35 45.02
N VAL A 397 2.79 15.08 45.35
CA VAL A 397 2.61 14.65 46.76
C VAL A 397 3.88 14.85 47.58
N ALA A 398 5.05 14.49 47.04
CA ALA A 398 6.33 14.69 47.70
C ALA A 398 6.63 16.18 47.94
N GLU A 399 6.34 17.04 46.97
CA GLU A 399 6.50 18.49 47.09
C GLU A 399 5.57 19.07 48.16
N MET A 400 4.29 18.67 48.19
CA MET A 400 3.35 19.06 49.23
C MET A 400 3.83 18.65 50.63
N LEU A 401 4.36 17.44 50.78
CA LEU A 401 4.92 16.96 52.05
C LEU A 401 6.15 17.77 52.47
N LEU A 402 7.05 18.09 51.54
CA LEU A 402 8.23 18.93 51.82
C LEU A 402 7.83 20.35 52.23
N LEU A 403 6.87 20.96 51.52
CA LEU A 403 6.34 22.29 51.87
C LEU A 403 5.67 22.27 53.25
N ALA A 404 4.91 21.21 53.58
CA ALA A 404 4.29 21.05 54.90
C ALA A 404 5.34 20.90 56.02
N LEU A 405 6.41 20.13 55.80
CA LEU A 405 7.51 19.98 56.74
C LEU A 405 8.30 21.29 56.92
N ARG A 406 8.53 22.01 55.83
CA ARG A 406 9.21 23.32 55.84
C ARG A 406 8.38 24.37 56.55
N ALA A 407 7.06 24.41 56.31
CA ALA A 407 6.14 25.28 57.04
C ALA A 407 6.14 24.97 58.55
N ARG A 408 6.14 23.68 58.94
CA ARG A 408 6.23 23.28 60.36
C ARG A 408 7.54 23.73 61.01
N THR A 409 8.66 23.58 60.33
CA THR A 409 9.99 23.98 60.86
C THR A 409 10.15 25.49 60.92
N ALA A 410 9.70 26.23 59.90
CA ALA A 410 9.66 27.69 59.92
C ALA A 410 8.80 28.21 61.07
N ARG A 411 7.62 27.61 61.31
CA ARG A 411 6.77 27.94 62.46
C ARG A 411 7.46 27.68 63.80
N ARG A 412 8.15 26.55 63.95
CA ARG A 412 8.93 26.26 65.18
C ARG A 412 10.01 27.31 65.43
N ARG A 413 10.72 27.74 64.37
CA ARG A 413 11.74 28.80 64.47
C ARG A 413 11.13 30.16 64.79
N LEU A 414 10.04 30.53 64.12
CA LEU A 414 9.33 31.79 64.39
C LEU A 414 8.80 31.82 65.83
N ALA A 415 8.20 30.72 66.30
CA ALA A 415 7.75 30.60 67.68
C ALA A 415 8.91 30.71 68.68
N ALA A 416 10.07 30.11 68.37
CA ALA A 416 11.27 30.24 69.21
C ALA A 416 11.82 31.68 69.23
N HIS A 417 11.90 32.36 68.08
CA HIS A 417 12.33 33.76 67.99
C HIS A 417 11.36 34.71 68.70
N LEU A 418 10.04 34.52 68.51
CA LEU A 418 9.03 35.30 69.22
C LEU A 418 9.10 35.04 70.72
N ALA A 419 9.32 33.80 71.15
CA ALA A 419 9.52 33.47 72.56
C ALA A 419 10.78 34.14 73.13
N ALA A 420 11.90 34.14 72.40
CA ALA A 420 13.13 34.84 72.81
C ALA A 420 12.93 36.37 72.87
N ALA A 421 12.39 36.97 71.81
CA ALA A 421 12.18 38.42 71.72
C ALA A 421 11.18 38.95 72.77
N SER A 422 10.15 38.19 73.10
CA SER A 422 9.20 38.53 74.17
C SER A 422 9.73 38.23 75.58
N GLY A 423 10.93 37.66 75.70
CA GLY A 423 11.60 37.34 76.97
C GLY A 423 12.36 38.51 77.59
N GLY A 424 12.63 39.58 76.83
CA GLY A 424 13.24 40.82 77.35
C GLY A 424 14.76 40.78 77.52
N GLU A 425 15.48 39.79 77.00
CA GLU A 425 16.95 39.83 76.92
C GLU A 425 17.37 40.55 75.62
N GLY A 426 17.36 41.88 75.64
CA GLY A 426 17.96 42.66 74.56
C GLY A 426 19.47 42.70 74.71
N GLU A 427 20.22 42.20 73.73
CA GLU A 427 21.70 42.24 73.70
C GLU A 427 22.26 43.68 73.68
N ASP A 428 21.43 44.69 73.35
CA ASP A 428 21.84 46.11 73.19
C ASP A 428 21.39 47.04 74.33
N GLY A 429 20.81 46.54 75.43
CA GLY A 429 20.52 47.37 76.61
C GLY A 429 19.49 48.49 76.43
N THR A 430 18.75 48.53 75.33
CA THR A 430 17.59 49.43 75.19
C THR A 430 16.37 48.82 75.87
N ASP A 431 16.01 49.38 77.03
CA ASP A 431 14.87 49.02 77.88
C ASP A 431 13.51 49.12 77.15
N GLY A 432 13.13 48.05 76.43
CA GLY A 432 11.75 47.80 76.07
C GLY A 432 11.07 47.00 77.18
N ALA A 433 10.05 47.55 77.83
CA ALA A 433 9.30 46.85 78.87
C ALA A 433 8.78 45.48 78.32
N PRO A 434 8.99 44.36 79.04
CA PRO A 434 8.58 43.04 78.58
C PRO A 434 7.07 42.98 78.33
N LEU A 435 6.67 42.36 77.21
CA LEU A 435 5.27 42.15 76.87
C LEU A 435 4.53 41.44 78.02
N SER A 436 3.30 41.88 78.29
CA SER A 436 2.44 41.25 79.29
C SER A 436 2.24 39.76 78.98
N ARG A 437 2.10 38.91 80.01
CA ARG A 437 1.89 37.45 79.82
C ARG A 437 0.66 37.16 78.94
N GLU A 438 -0.36 38.01 79.01
CA GLU A 438 -1.60 37.88 78.24
C GLU A 438 -1.37 38.17 76.74
N ASP A 439 -0.64 39.23 76.42
CA ASP A 439 -0.34 39.60 75.03
C ASP A 439 0.61 38.58 74.38
N ARG A 440 1.56 38.06 75.16
CA ARG A 440 2.46 36.98 74.74
C ARG A 440 1.67 35.70 74.41
N GLY A 441 0.67 35.36 75.22
CA GLY A 441 -0.25 34.25 74.96
C GLY A 441 -1.08 34.44 73.69
N ARG A 442 -1.62 35.65 73.48
CA ARG A 442 -2.42 35.99 72.29
C ARG A 442 -1.61 35.96 71.00
N LEU A 443 -0.37 36.47 71.02
CA LEU A 443 0.57 36.41 69.89
C LEU A 443 0.94 34.98 69.52
N LEU A 444 1.23 34.13 70.51
CA LEU A 444 1.54 32.72 70.26
C LEU A 444 0.31 31.92 69.78
N ALA A 445 -0.89 32.30 70.20
CA ALA A 445 -2.14 31.69 69.74
C ALA A 445 -2.47 32.07 68.28
N THR A 446 -2.26 33.33 67.88
CA THR A 446 -2.49 33.79 66.50
C THR A 446 -1.54 33.11 65.50
N VAL A 447 -0.26 32.98 65.85
CA VAL A 447 0.73 32.23 65.02
C VAL A 447 0.34 30.74 64.86
N ARG A 448 -0.45 30.18 65.77
CA ARG A 448 -0.96 28.81 65.69
C ARG A 448 -2.30 28.68 64.94
N ALA A 449 -3.05 29.76 64.72
CA ALA A 449 -4.43 29.73 64.23
C ALA A 449 -4.62 29.88 62.71
N GLU A 450 -3.59 30.27 61.95
CA GLU A 450 -3.64 30.37 60.47
C GLU A 450 -3.29 29.11 59.62
N PRO A 451 -3.19 27.86 60.14
CA PRO A 451 -2.65 26.75 59.34
C PRO A 451 -3.63 26.19 58.31
N ILE A 452 -4.93 26.40 58.48
CA ILE A 452 -5.96 25.77 57.64
C ILE A 452 -6.08 26.49 56.30
N LEU A 453 -6.08 27.83 56.30
CA LEU A 453 -6.18 28.63 55.06
C LEU A 453 -4.95 28.47 54.16
N SER A 454 -3.76 28.42 54.75
CA SER A 454 -2.51 28.22 53.99
C SER A 454 -2.40 26.80 53.41
N VAL A 455 -2.87 25.78 54.13
CA VAL A 455 -2.94 24.41 53.60
C VAL A 455 -4.02 24.28 52.51
N LEU A 456 -5.19 24.88 52.69
CA LEU A 456 -6.27 24.87 51.69
C LEU A 456 -5.88 25.62 50.41
N ALA A 457 -5.23 26.78 50.52
CA ALA A 457 -4.74 27.52 49.37
C ALA A 457 -3.69 26.72 48.58
N LEU A 458 -2.76 26.05 49.28
CA LEU A 458 -1.73 25.23 48.65
C LEU A 458 -2.32 23.99 47.98
N ALA A 459 -3.28 23.33 48.64
CA ALA A 459 -4.02 22.21 48.07
C ALA A 459 -4.84 22.62 46.84
N ALA A 460 -5.48 23.80 46.86
CA ALA A 460 -6.23 24.33 45.73
C ALA A 460 -5.32 24.65 44.54
N LEU A 461 -4.14 25.23 44.79
CA LEU A 461 -3.18 25.61 43.74
C LEU A 461 -2.55 24.38 43.07
N VAL A 462 -2.20 23.37 43.86
CA VAL A 462 -1.73 22.08 43.34
C VAL A 462 -2.86 21.35 42.59
N GLY A 463 -4.09 21.35 43.13
CA GLY A 463 -5.26 20.77 42.47
C GLY A 463 -5.56 21.42 41.12
N LEU A 464 -5.49 22.76 41.05
CA LEU A 464 -5.67 23.52 39.80
C LEU A 464 -4.57 23.20 38.78
N SER A 465 -3.32 23.06 39.24
CA SER A 465 -2.18 22.70 38.39
C SER A 465 -2.37 21.31 37.79
N PHE A 466 -2.84 20.35 38.60
CA PHE A 466 -3.14 19.00 38.15
C PHE A 466 -4.33 18.96 37.17
N ALA A 467 -5.38 19.73 37.45
CA ALA A 467 -6.55 19.85 36.57
C ALA A 467 -6.18 20.46 35.22
N ALA A 468 -5.32 21.49 35.19
CA ALA A 468 -4.83 22.10 33.96
C ALA A 468 -3.99 21.11 33.12
N VAL A 469 -3.09 20.35 33.75
CA VAL A 469 -2.30 19.31 33.05
C VAL A 469 -3.19 18.19 32.54
N ALA A 470 -4.18 17.75 33.32
CA ALA A 470 -5.15 16.73 32.91
C ALA A 470 -6.01 17.21 31.72
N ALA A 471 -6.46 18.47 31.75
CA ALA A 471 -7.22 19.08 30.66
C ALA A 471 -6.39 19.25 29.38
N LEU A 472 -5.11 19.64 29.49
CA LEU A 472 -4.19 19.68 28.35
C LEU A 472 -3.89 18.29 27.79
N ALA A 473 -3.90 17.25 28.63
CA ALA A 473 -3.68 15.88 28.22
C ALA A 473 -4.91 15.23 27.53
N THR A 474 -6.12 15.77 27.71
CA THR A 474 -7.35 15.28 27.08
C THR A 474 -7.72 16.01 25.77
N PHE A 475 -7.17 17.19 25.50
CA PHE A 475 -7.49 17.99 24.30
C PHE A 475 -6.63 17.69 23.04
N ARG A 476 -6.00 16.51 22.95
CA ARG A 476 -5.27 16.03 21.75
C ARG A 476 -5.43 14.52 21.57
#